data_AF-A0A497LEB2-F1
#
_entry.id   AF-A0A497LEB2-F1
#
_cell.length_a   1.000
_cell.length_b   1.000
_cell.length_c   1.000
_cell.angle_alpha   90.00
_cell.angle_beta   90.00
_cell.angle_gamma   90.00
#
_symmetry.space_group_name_H-M   'P 1'
#
loop_
_entity.id
_entity.type
_entity.pdbx_description
1 polymer ?
#
loop_
_entity_poly.entity_id
_entity_poly.type
_entity_poly.pdbx_seq_one_letter_code
_entity_poly.pdbx_strand_id
1 'polypeptide(L)'
;MICGWERLTLRVVAKHADWWNIPNASVETFRHKLEVLEKHCKRVGRDPEEIKKTIGEYCCNSGDSGKTQRIAAEKPIYKREEDRELHNRRP
;
A
#
# COMPACT_ATOMS: atom_id res chain seq x y z
N MET A 1 -7.60 12.83 -1.70
CA MET A 1 -6.96 11.50 -1.64
C MET A 1 -5.50 11.69 -1.25
N ILE A 2 -4.99 10.96 -0.26
CA ILE A 2 -3.58 11.01 0.18
C ILE A 2 -2.99 9.60 0.08
N CYS A 3 -1.80 9.46 -0.52
CA CYS A 3 -1.06 8.19 -0.59
C CYS A 3 -0.09 8.08 0.60
N GLY A 4 -0.11 6.96 1.32
CA GLY A 4 0.67 6.81 2.57
C GLY A 4 1.84 5.83 2.46
N TRP A 5 3.01 6.32 2.02
CA TRP A 5 4.22 5.51 1.94
C TRP A 5 5.14 5.70 3.16
N GLU A 6 5.49 6.94 3.52
CA GLU A 6 6.46 7.25 4.59
C GLU A 6 5.83 7.41 5.99
N ARG A 7 6.63 7.16 7.05
CA ARG A 7 6.24 7.18 8.48
C ARG A 7 5.51 8.47 8.92
N LEU A 8 5.72 9.59 8.23
CA LEU A 8 5.13 10.89 8.58
C LEU A 8 3.74 11.14 7.98
N THR A 9 3.30 10.33 7.03
CA THR A 9 2.11 10.64 6.21
C THR A 9 0.79 10.26 6.90
N LEU A 10 0.77 9.21 7.74
CA LEU A 10 -0.48 8.69 8.32
C LEU A 10 -1.14 9.63 9.34
N ARG A 11 -0.39 10.54 9.97
CA ARG A 11 -0.98 11.61 10.80
C ARG A 11 -1.79 12.60 9.97
N VAL A 12 -1.29 12.96 8.79
CA VAL A 12 -1.98 13.87 7.86
C VAL A 12 -3.21 13.18 7.29
N VAL A 13 -3.09 11.90 6.93
CA VAL A 13 -4.22 11.06 6.50
C VAL A 13 -5.32 11.06 7.56
N ALA A 14 -4.99 10.78 8.82
CA ALA A 14 -5.97 10.77 9.90
C ALA A 14 -6.70 12.12 10.06
N LYS A 15 -6.00 13.25 9.90
CA LYS A 15 -6.60 14.58 10.05
C LYS A 15 -7.40 15.07 8.85
N HIS A 16 -7.01 14.69 7.63
CA HIS A 16 -7.46 15.41 6.42
C HIS A 16 -7.91 14.52 5.27
N ALA A 17 -7.60 13.22 5.27
CA ALA A 17 -7.95 12.38 4.12
C ALA A 17 -9.38 11.88 4.21
N ASP A 18 -10.14 12.03 3.13
CA ASP A 18 -11.36 11.23 2.90
C ASP A 18 -11.04 9.87 2.27
N TRP A 19 -9.92 9.79 1.55
CA TRP A 19 -9.45 8.60 0.85
C TRP A 19 -7.97 8.40 1.06
N TRP A 20 -7.60 7.18 1.44
CA TRP A 20 -6.22 6.73 1.62
C TRP A 20 -5.92 5.58 0.66
N ASN A 21 -4.82 5.71 -0.09
CA ASN A 21 -4.33 4.69 -1.00
C ASN A 21 -2.94 4.19 -0.60
N ILE A 22 -2.73 2.89 -0.77
CA ILE A 22 -1.42 2.26 -0.65
C ILE A 22 -1.15 1.36 -1.87
N PRO A 23 -0.11 1.64 -2.65
CA PRO A 23 0.24 0.80 -3.79
C PRO A 23 1.19 -0.33 -3.38
N ASN A 24 1.00 -1.54 -3.92
CA ASN A 24 1.96 -2.66 -3.88
C ASN A 24 2.44 -3.01 -2.47
N ALA A 25 1.51 -3.16 -1.53
CA ALA A 25 1.84 -3.55 -0.16
C ALA A 25 1.45 -5.00 0.09
N SER A 26 2.32 -5.73 0.78
CA SER A 26 1.96 -7.04 1.31
C SER A 26 0.75 -6.92 2.27
N VAL A 27 0.02 -8.03 2.44
CA VAL A 27 -1.13 -8.07 3.36
C VAL A 27 -0.69 -7.72 4.79
N GLU A 28 0.51 -8.14 5.20
CA GLU A 28 1.09 -7.83 6.50
C GLU A 28 1.38 -6.32 6.65
N THR A 29 2.03 -5.72 5.65
CA THR A 29 2.28 -4.27 5.61
C THR A 29 0.97 -3.47 5.64
N PHE A 30 -0.05 -3.93 4.92
CA PHE A 30 -1.37 -3.29 4.92
C PHE A 30 -2.02 -3.33 6.31
N ARG A 31 -2.04 -4.50 6.96
CA ARG A 31 -2.57 -4.66 8.33
C ARG A 31 -1.83 -3.76 9.32
N HIS A 32 -0.51 -3.77 9.29
CA HIS A 32 0.29 -2.93 10.16
C HIS A 32 -0.03 -1.43 9.99
N LYS A 33 -0.15 -0.97 8.74
CA LYS A 33 -0.48 0.45 8.47
C LYS A 33 -1.90 0.80 8.87
N LEU A 34 -2.86 -0.12 8.80
CA LEU A 34 -4.21 0.09 9.34
C LEU A 34 -4.18 0.32 10.85
N GLU A 35 -3.45 -0.50 11.61
CA GLU A 35 -3.32 -0.32 13.07
C GLU A 35 -2.70 1.05 13.42
N VAL A 36 -1.71 1.49 12.64
CA VAL A 36 -1.09 2.80 12.82
C VAL A 36 -2.06 3.93 12.48
N LEU A 37 -2.83 3.79 11.40
CA LEU A 37 -3.86 4.76 11.02
C LEU A 37 -4.92 4.88 12.11
N GLU A 38 -5.43 3.77 12.65
CA GLU A 38 -6.40 3.76 13.75
C GLU A 38 -5.87 4.48 14.98
N LYS A 39 -4.61 4.23 15.36
CA LYS A 39 -3.95 4.94 16.48
C LYS A 39 -3.89 6.45 16.22
N HIS A 40 -3.71 6.88 14.98
CA HIS A 40 -3.73 8.30 14.63
C HIS A 40 -5.15 8.90 14.61
N CYS A 41 -6.13 8.18 14.07
CA CYS A 41 -7.54 8.58 14.09
C CYS A 41 -8.04 8.77 15.54
N LYS A 42 -7.75 7.81 16.42
CA LYS A 42 -8.06 7.90 17.87
C LYS A 42 -7.44 9.14 18.53
N ARG A 43 -6.20 9.50 18.16
CA ARG A 43 -5.52 10.67 18.72
C ARG A 43 -6.12 12.00 18.28
N VAL A 44 -6.73 12.05 17.10
CA VAL A 44 -7.34 13.27 16.55
C VAL A 44 -8.86 13.31 16.73
N GLY A 45 -9.44 12.30 17.37
CA GLY A 45 -10.89 12.22 17.63
C GLY A 45 -11.73 11.93 16.39
N ARG A 46 -11.16 11.24 15.39
CA ARG A 46 -11.85 10.91 14.14
C ARG A 46 -12.17 9.42 14.06
N ASP A 47 -13.32 9.08 13.48
CA ASP A 47 -13.65 7.70 13.14
C ASP A 47 -12.81 7.23 11.93
N PRO A 48 -11.99 6.17 12.06
CA PRO A 48 -11.26 5.62 10.93
C PRO A 48 -12.15 5.14 9.77
N GLU A 49 -13.43 4.84 9.99
CA GLU A 49 -14.37 4.41 8.94
C GLU A 49 -14.76 5.53 7.98
N GLU A 50 -14.59 6.79 8.35
CA GLU A 50 -14.76 7.94 7.44
C GLU A 50 -13.71 7.99 6.33
N ILE A 51 -12.59 7.27 6.50
CA ILE A 51 -11.50 7.22 5.53
C ILE A 51 -11.71 6.01 4.63
N LYS A 52 -11.98 6.23 3.35
CA LYS A 52 -12.03 5.15 2.35
C LYS A 52 -10.63 4.60 2.10
N LYS A 53 -10.43 3.31 2.37
CA LYS A 53 -9.15 2.62 2.17
C LYS A 53 -9.15 1.94 0.81
N THR A 54 -8.09 2.17 0.04
CA THR A 54 -7.90 1.57 -1.28
C THR A 54 -6.49 1.00 -1.40
N ILE A 55 -6.34 -0.10 -2.13
CA ILE A 55 -5.04 -0.72 -2.43
C ILE A 55 -4.86 -0.77 -3.94
N GLY A 56 -3.66 -0.38 -4.40
CA GLY A 56 -3.31 -0.44 -5.81
C GLY A 56 -2.37 -1.61 -6.07
N GLU A 57 -2.87 -2.65 -6.73
CA GLU A 57 -2.09 -3.84 -7.09
C GLU A 57 -2.00 -3.97 -8.61
N TYR A 58 -0.87 -4.51 -9.08
CA TYR A 58 -0.76 -4.94 -10.47
C TYR A 58 -1.27 -6.38 -10.60
N CYS A 59 -2.07 -6.66 -11.63
CA CYS A 59 -2.51 -8.01 -11.95
C CYS A 59 -2.23 -8.33 -13.42
N CYS A 60 -1.73 -9.54 -13.68
CA CYS A 60 -1.65 -10.10 -15.01
C CYS A 60 -2.79 -11.10 -15.16
N ASN A 61 -3.58 -10.97 -16.23
CA ASN A 61 -4.62 -11.94 -16.54
C ASN A 61 -4.52 -12.33 -18.02
N SER A 62 -4.56 -13.63 -18.29
CA SER A 62 -4.73 -14.19 -19.62
C SER A 62 -5.56 -15.47 -19.52
N GLY A 63 -6.19 -15.89 -20.61
CA GLY A 63 -6.98 -17.14 -20.65
C GLY A 63 -6.18 -18.43 -20.42
N ASP A 64 -4.86 -18.32 -20.20
CA ASP A 64 -3.96 -19.44 -19.92
C ASP A 64 -3.11 -19.12 -18.67
N SER A 65 -3.18 -19.99 -17.66
CA SER A 65 -2.45 -19.79 -16.40
C SER A 65 -0.94 -19.86 -16.59
N GLY A 66 -0.45 -20.68 -17.53
CA GLY A 66 0.96 -20.81 -17.85
C GLY A 66 1.56 -19.54 -18.49
N LYS A 67 0.86 -18.93 -19.45
CA LYS A 67 1.21 -17.65 -20.06
C LYS A 67 1.18 -16.53 -19.02
N THR A 68 0.18 -16.52 -18.14
CA THR A 68 0.07 -15.52 -17.07
C THR A 68 1.29 -15.55 -16.15
N GLN A 69 1.72 -16.73 -15.71
CA GLN A 69 2.90 -16.86 -14.84
C GLN A 69 4.19 -16.44 -15.54
N ARG A 70 4.37 -16.77 -16.82
CA ARG A 70 5.55 -16.36 -17.61
C ARG A 70 5.64 -14.84 -17.74
N ILE A 71 4.54 -14.20 -18.14
CA ILE A 71 4.47 -12.74 -18.29
C ILE A 71 4.74 -12.06 -16.95
N ALA A 72 4.19 -12.58 -15.85
CA ALA A 72 4.44 -12.03 -14.53
C ALA A 72 5.92 -12.15 -14.12
N ALA A 73 6.56 -13.30 -14.37
CA ALA A 73 7.96 -13.55 -14.02
C ALA A 73 8.95 -12.67 -14.79
N GLU A 74 8.64 -12.30 -16.03
CA GLU A 74 9.47 -11.42 -16.86
C GLU A 74 9.41 -9.95 -16.43
N LYS A 75 8.32 -9.54 -15.77
CA LYS A 75 8.05 -8.12 -15.51
C LYS A 75 8.67 -7.68 -14.18
N PRO A 76 9.53 -6.63 -14.17
CA PRO A 76 10.17 -6.12 -12.95
C PRO A 76 9.19 -5.69 -11.85
N ILE A 77 7.95 -5.40 -12.24
CA ILE A 77 6.90 -4.90 -11.37
C ILE A 77 6.46 -5.96 -10.34
N TYR A 78 6.56 -7.25 -10.66
CA TYR A 78 6.16 -8.38 -9.80
C TYR A 78 7.32 -8.99 -8.99
N LYS A 79 8.53 -8.42 -9.08
CA LYS A 79 9.66 -8.83 -8.22
C LYS A 79 9.35 -8.49 -6.75
N ARG A 80 9.70 -9.37 -5.81
CA ARG A 80 9.31 -9.28 -4.39
C ARG A 80 9.93 -8.05 -3.70
N GLU A 81 9.35 -7.64 -2.57
CA GLU A 81 9.83 -6.51 -1.73
C GLU A 81 11.32 -6.60 -1.36
N GLU A 82 11.87 -7.80 -1.19
CA GLU A 82 13.30 -8.05 -0.91
C GLU A 82 14.24 -7.43 -1.97
N ASP A 83 13.79 -7.32 -3.22
CA ASP A 83 14.55 -6.69 -4.32
C ASP A 83 14.41 -5.16 -4.36
N ARG A 84 13.37 -4.59 -3.71
CA ARG A 84 13.06 -3.15 -3.73
C ARG A 84 13.70 -2.37 -2.59
N GLU A 85 14.02 -3.02 -1.46
CA GLU A 85 14.71 -2.36 -0.33
C GLU A 85 16.09 -1.81 -0.69
N LEU A 86 16.73 -2.34 -1.74
CA LEU A 86 17.98 -1.82 -2.31
C LEU A 86 17.82 -0.46 -3.02
N HIS A 87 16.62 -0.10 -3.48
CA HIS A 87 16.38 1.15 -4.21
C HIS A 87 16.04 2.33 -3.28
N ASN A 88 15.49 2.06 -2.09
CA ASN A 88 15.06 3.10 -1.15
C ASN A 88 16.16 3.52 -0.15
N ARG A 89 17.39 3.00 -0.30
CA ARG A 89 18.60 3.50 0.36
C ARG A 89 19.44 4.31 -0.62
N ARG A 90 18.99 5.51 -0.94
CA ARG A 90 19.89 6.57 -1.43
C ARG A 90 19.71 7.80 -0.53
N PRO A 91 20.82 8.52 -0.25
CA PRO A 91 20.95 9.45 0.87
C PRO A 91 19.97 10.63 0.81
#